data_AF-A0A6S6SNE8-F1
#
_entry.id   AF-A0A6S6SNE8-F1
#
_cell.length_a   1.000
_cell.length_b   1.000
_cell.length_c   1.000
_cell.angle_alpha   90.00
_cell.angle_beta   90.00
_cell.angle_gamma   90.00
#
_symmetry.space_group_name_H-M   'P 1'
#
loop_
_entity.id
_entity.type
_entity.pdbx_description
1 polymer ?
#
loop_
_entity_poly.entity_id
_entity_poly.type
_entity_poly.pdbx_seq_one_letter_code
_entity_poly.pdbx_strand_id
1 'polypeptide(L)'
;MKEYHTDEMTIVLRDDDIIALLTNDDWKGGGTLENAKKIMAIIKTLTDENPARACWIEIPNRHASKEVLNYYQSTKAGLVAQALLLNSFGAKVTGNLYLKLFGGKPNETGRVVPVKLFIKNKEAEE
;
A
#
# COMPACT_ATOMS: atom_id res chain seq x y z
N MET A 1 10.69 -7.58 -14.57
CA MET A 1 9.41 -7.48 -13.84
C MET A 1 9.02 -8.83 -13.24
N LYS A 2 8.58 -8.86 -11.98
CA LYS A 2 8.09 -10.07 -11.28
C LYS A 2 6.71 -9.79 -10.69
N GLU A 3 5.76 -10.69 -10.91
CA GLU A 3 4.36 -10.50 -10.50
C GLU A 3 3.93 -11.55 -9.48
N TYR A 4 3.07 -11.14 -8.55
CA TYR A 4 2.47 -11.99 -7.55
C TYR A 4 0.98 -11.68 -7.47
N HIS A 5 0.13 -12.68 -7.69
CA HIS A 5 -1.31 -12.49 -7.68
C HIS A 5 -1.91 -12.95 -6.35
N THR A 6 -2.80 -12.13 -5.82
CA THR A 6 -3.72 -12.47 -4.73
C THR A 6 -5.15 -12.27 -5.21
N ASP A 7 -6.14 -12.61 -4.39
CA ASP A 7 -7.55 -12.44 -4.77
C ASP A 7 -7.91 -10.94 -4.95
N GLU A 8 -7.28 -10.05 -4.17
CA GLU A 8 -7.59 -8.61 -4.12
C GLU A 8 -6.69 -7.75 -5.00
N MET A 9 -5.39 -8.07 -5.02
CA MET A 9 -4.38 -7.25 -5.67
C MET A 9 -3.36 -8.08 -6.42
N THR A 10 -2.84 -7.49 -7.47
CA THR A 10 -1.61 -7.92 -8.13
C THR A 10 -0.45 -7.07 -7.62
N ILE A 11 0.58 -7.72 -7.11
CA ILE A 11 1.79 -7.10 -6.60
C ILE A 11 2.88 -7.24 -7.67
N VAL A 12 3.37 -6.12 -8.18
CA VAL A 12 4.37 -6.08 -9.25
C VAL A 12 5.66 -5.48 -8.71
N LEU A 13 6.76 -6.24 -8.78
CA LEU A 13 8.09 -5.67 -8.66
C LEU A 13 8.51 -5.15 -10.05
N ARG A 14 8.51 -3.82 -10.17
CA ARG A 14 8.92 -3.08 -11.37
C ARG A 14 10.44 -3.12 -11.53
N ASP A 15 10.93 -2.81 -12.73
CA ASP A 15 12.36 -2.82 -13.04
C ASP A 15 13.13 -1.64 -12.38
N ASP A 16 12.39 -0.64 -11.86
CA ASP A 16 12.90 0.49 -11.08
C ASP A 16 12.92 0.22 -9.55
N ASP A 17 12.79 -1.04 -9.14
CA ASP A 17 12.72 -1.49 -7.74
C ASP A 17 11.52 -0.95 -6.93
N ILE A 18 10.50 -0.39 -7.59
CA ILE A 18 9.24 -0.02 -6.95
C ILE A 18 8.32 -1.25 -6.87
N ILE A 19 7.75 -1.47 -5.68
CA ILE A 19 6.68 -2.44 -5.47
C ILE A 19 5.35 -1.75 -5.78
N ALA A 20 4.64 -2.19 -6.82
CA ALA A 20 3.32 -1.67 -7.18
C ALA A 20 2.23 -2.64 -6.70
N LEU A 21 1.23 -2.13 -5.99
CA LEU A 21 0.02 -2.84 -5.58
C LEU A 21 -1.15 -2.34 -6.42
N LEU A 22 -1.62 -3.18 -7.33
CA LEU A 22 -2.72 -2.89 -8.26
C LEU A 22 -3.96 -3.65 -7.80
N THR A 23 -5.10 -2.98 -7.74
CA THR A 23 -6.36 -3.69 -7.41
C THR A 23 -6.78 -4.53 -8.61
N ASN A 24 -7.17 -5.79 -8.40
CA ASN A 24 -7.68 -6.62 -9.48
C ASN A 24 -9.10 -6.17 -9.89
N ASP A 25 -9.35 -6.04 -11.19
CA ASP A 25 -10.63 -5.55 -11.73
C ASP A 25 -11.82 -6.47 -11.40
N ASP A 26 -11.59 -7.78 -11.32
CA ASP A 26 -12.59 -8.80 -11.04
C ASP A 26 -12.88 -8.96 -9.54
N TRP A 27 -12.07 -8.36 -8.67
CA TRP A 27 -12.25 -8.45 -7.24
C TRP A 27 -13.46 -7.66 -6.75
N LYS A 28 -14.41 -8.36 -6.11
CA LYS A 28 -15.67 -7.78 -5.61
C LYS A 28 -15.79 -7.73 -4.08
N GLY A 29 -14.79 -8.22 -3.35
CA GLY A 29 -14.81 -8.36 -1.88
C GLY A 29 -14.55 -7.05 -1.09
N GLY A 30 -14.56 -7.15 0.24
CA GLY A 30 -14.28 -6.05 1.18
C GLY A 30 -12.96 -6.21 1.96
N GLY A 31 -12.02 -6.97 1.41
CA GLY A 31 -10.78 -7.38 2.06
C GLY A 31 -11.01 -8.44 3.15
N THR A 32 -10.15 -9.44 3.22
CA THR A 32 -10.11 -10.38 4.36
C THR A 32 -8.79 -10.26 5.07
N LEU A 33 -8.76 -10.54 6.38
CA LEU A 33 -7.51 -10.54 7.14
C LEU A 33 -6.52 -11.58 6.60
N GLU A 34 -7.01 -12.71 6.11
CA GLU A 34 -6.18 -13.73 5.47
C GLU A 34 -5.47 -13.19 4.23
N ASN A 35 -6.21 -12.48 3.37
CA ASN A 35 -5.64 -11.90 2.17
C ASN A 35 -4.65 -10.77 2.50
N ALA A 36 -4.97 -9.93 3.48
CA ALA A 36 -4.06 -8.90 3.97
C ALA A 36 -2.74 -9.50 4.49
N LYS A 37 -2.78 -10.63 5.21
CA LYS A 37 -1.59 -11.36 5.65
C LYS A 37 -0.76 -11.87 4.48
N LYS A 38 -1.39 -12.40 3.44
CA LYS A 38 -0.70 -12.88 2.21
C LYS A 38 0.00 -11.72 1.50
N ILE A 39 -0.70 -10.60 1.30
CA ILE A 39 -0.13 -9.38 0.68
C ILE A 39 1.08 -8.90 1.46
N MET A 40 0.95 -8.75 2.79
CA MET A 40 2.04 -8.24 3.63
C MET A 40 3.23 -9.20 3.70
N ALA A 41 3.01 -10.53 3.64
CA ALA A 41 4.08 -11.50 3.57
C ALA A 41 4.92 -11.33 2.29
N ILE A 42 4.27 -11.13 1.15
CA ILE A 42 4.94 -10.88 -0.14
C ILE A 42 5.76 -9.60 -0.07
N ILE A 43 5.16 -8.49 0.39
CA ILE A 43 5.86 -7.20 0.55
C ILE A 43 7.07 -7.37 1.47
N LYS A 44 6.89 -8.06 2.60
CA LYS A 44 7.97 -8.29 3.55
C LYS A 44 9.14 -9.06 2.92
N THR A 45 8.86 -10.14 2.18
CA THR A 45 9.91 -10.87 1.45
C THR A 45 10.65 -9.95 0.48
N LEU A 46 9.91 -9.14 -0.30
CA LEU A 46 10.53 -8.20 -1.24
C LEU A 46 11.38 -7.14 -0.52
N THR A 47 10.95 -6.63 0.63
CA THR A 47 11.74 -5.65 1.38
C THR A 47 12.89 -6.27 2.17
N ASP A 48 12.80 -7.54 2.56
CA ASP A 48 13.90 -8.25 3.21
C ASP A 48 15.02 -8.55 2.18
N GLU A 49 14.68 -8.79 0.90
CA GLU A 49 15.64 -8.89 -0.21
C GLU A 49 16.33 -7.55 -0.52
N ASN A 50 15.57 -6.45 -0.49
CA ASN A 50 16.10 -5.10 -0.67
C ASN A 50 15.33 -4.10 0.21
N PRO A 51 15.92 -3.63 1.32
CA PRO A 51 15.24 -2.76 2.29
C PRO A 51 15.11 -1.30 1.82
N ALA A 52 15.61 -0.96 0.63
CA ALA A 52 15.52 0.38 0.05
C ALA A 52 14.28 0.58 -0.85
N ARG A 53 13.34 -0.39 -0.88
CA ARG A 53 12.20 -0.36 -1.81
C ARG A 53 11.10 0.60 -1.36
N ALA A 54 10.62 1.38 -2.32
CA ALA A 54 9.41 2.19 -2.20
C ALA A 54 8.19 1.38 -2.66
N CYS A 55 7.01 1.79 -2.20
CA CYS A 55 5.74 1.15 -2.56
C CYS A 55 4.79 2.16 -3.19
N TRP A 56 4.18 1.77 -4.30
CA TRP A 56 3.10 2.49 -4.95
C TRP A 56 1.83 1.65 -4.83
N ILE A 57 0.75 2.23 -4.31
CA ILE A 57 -0.45 1.49 -3.91
C ILE A 57 -1.67 2.17 -4.51
N GLU A 58 -2.40 1.43 -5.33
CA GLU A 58 -3.75 1.81 -5.74
C GLU A 58 -4.75 1.48 -4.62
N ILE A 59 -5.42 2.50 -4.08
CA ILE A 59 -6.38 2.31 -2.99
C ILE A 59 -7.75 1.96 -3.59
N PRO A 60 -8.26 0.73 -3.42
CA PRO A 60 -9.55 0.36 -3.99
C PRO A 60 -10.66 1.26 -3.42
N ASN A 61 -11.61 1.64 -4.27
CA ASN A 61 -12.80 2.37 -3.85
C ASN A 61 -13.83 1.43 -3.18
N ARG A 62 -13.40 0.75 -2.11
CA ARG A 62 -14.18 -0.26 -1.38
C ARG A 62 -13.94 -0.10 0.12
N HIS A 63 -14.90 -0.59 0.90
CA HIS A 63 -14.77 -0.61 2.36
C HIS A 63 -13.84 -1.76 2.77
N ALA A 64 -12.83 -1.44 3.60
CA ALA A 64 -12.04 -2.42 4.32
C ALA A 64 -12.52 -2.49 5.77
N SER A 65 -12.62 -3.71 6.32
CA SER A 65 -13.02 -3.88 7.71
C SER A 65 -12.00 -3.24 8.66
N LYS A 66 -12.45 -2.84 9.85
CA LYS A 66 -11.57 -2.27 10.89
C LYS A 66 -10.42 -3.20 11.25
N GLU A 67 -10.66 -4.51 11.24
CA GLU A 67 -9.65 -5.52 11.51
C GLU A 67 -8.54 -5.52 10.46
N VAL A 68 -8.90 -5.49 9.18
CA VAL A 68 -7.94 -5.40 8.06
C VAL A 68 -7.14 -4.10 8.12
N LEU A 69 -7.81 -2.97 8.39
CA LEU A 69 -7.14 -1.67 8.53
C LEU A 69 -6.15 -1.66 9.70
N ASN A 70 -6.54 -2.18 10.86
CA ASN A 70 -5.66 -2.28 12.02
C ASN A 70 -4.44 -3.18 11.72
N TYR A 71 -4.65 -4.28 10.99
CA TYR A 71 -3.56 -5.16 10.59
C TYR A 71 -2.56 -4.41 9.69
N TYR A 72 -3.01 -3.73 8.64
CA TYR A 72 -2.11 -2.94 7.79
C TYR A 72 -1.36 -1.84 8.56
N GLN A 73 -2.03 -1.17 9.51
CA GLN A 73 -1.40 -0.12 10.34
C GLN A 73 -0.35 -0.66 11.31
N SER A 74 -0.50 -1.89 11.79
CA SER A 74 0.41 -2.51 12.77
C SER A 74 1.49 -3.38 12.13
N THR A 75 1.33 -3.72 10.85
CA THR A 75 2.25 -4.61 10.15
C THR A 75 3.46 -3.84 9.62
N LYS A 76 4.64 -4.40 9.92
CA LYS A 76 5.95 -3.83 9.59
C LYS A 76 6.36 -4.28 8.20
N ALA A 77 6.37 -3.34 7.27
CA ALA A 77 6.63 -3.61 5.86
C ALA A 77 8.06 -3.33 5.42
N GLY A 78 8.88 -2.63 6.22
CA GLY A 78 10.27 -2.30 5.83
C GLY A 78 10.43 -1.28 4.70
N LEU A 79 9.33 -0.65 4.24
CA LEU A 79 9.31 0.28 3.11
C LEU A 79 9.97 1.63 3.45
N VAL A 80 10.69 2.21 2.48
CA VAL A 80 11.31 3.54 2.64
C VAL A 80 10.41 4.71 2.25
N ALA A 81 9.38 4.46 1.42
CA ALA A 81 8.41 5.46 0.99
C ALA A 81 7.12 4.79 0.51
N GLN A 82 6.00 5.51 0.59
CA GLN A 82 4.70 5.04 0.09
C GLN A 82 3.99 6.13 -0.72
N ALA A 83 3.57 5.77 -1.93
CA ALA A 83 2.69 6.55 -2.79
C ALA A 83 1.30 5.91 -2.79
N LEU A 84 0.27 6.63 -2.34
CA LEU A 84 -1.10 6.14 -2.34
C LEU A 84 -1.89 6.84 -3.45
N LEU A 85 -2.32 6.09 -4.45
CA LEU A 85 -3.17 6.58 -5.52
C LEU A 85 -4.64 6.48 -5.08
N LEU A 86 -5.34 7.61 -5.10
CA LEU A 86 -6.73 7.75 -4.66
C LEU A 86 -7.65 8.02 -5.85
N ASN A 87 -8.41 6.99 -6.21
CA ASN A 87 -9.27 6.87 -7.38
C ASN A 87 -10.74 7.23 -7.08
N SER A 88 -11.06 7.69 -5.87
CA SER A 88 -12.39 8.19 -5.51
C SER A 88 -12.35 9.41 -4.59
N PHE A 89 -13.43 10.20 -4.60
CA PHE A 89 -13.56 11.37 -3.71
C PHE A 89 -13.58 10.96 -2.22
N GLY A 90 -14.26 9.86 -1.88
CA GLY A 90 -14.26 9.33 -0.52
C GLY A 90 -12.87 8.92 -0.05
N ALA A 91 -12.11 8.24 -0.91
CA ALA A 91 -10.72 7.88 -0.63
C ALA A 91 -9.83 9.11 -0.39
N LYS A 92 -10.05 10.22 -1.13
CA LYS A 92 -9.35 11.51 -0.90
C LYS A 92 -9.60 12.08 0.49
N VAL A 93 -10.86 12.12 0.93
CA VAL A 93 -11.21 12.65 2.26
C VAL A 93 -10.58 11.80 3.36
N THR A 94 -10.72 10.47 3.28
CA THR A 94 -10.19 9.55 4.29
C THR A 94 -8.66 9.50 4.27
N GLY A 95 -8.03 9.52 3.10
CA GLY A 95 -6.58 9.56 2.95
C GLY A 95 -5.96 10.84 3.54
N ASN A 96 -6.57 12.00 3.29
CA ASN A 96 -6.13 13.26 3.89
C ASN A 96 -6.26 13.24 5.41
N LEU A 97 -7.35 12.68 5.94
CA LEU A 97 -7.53 12.51 7.38
C LEU A 97 -6.46 11.58 7.96
N TYR A 98 -6.16 10.47 7.29
CA TYR A 98 -5.09 9.55 7.69
C TYR A 98 -3.73 10.24 7.74
N LEU A 99 -3.35 10.98 6.69
CA LEU A 99 -2.10 11.74 6.68
C LEU A 99 -2.05 12.79 7.80
N LYS A 100 -3.16 13.47 8.09
CA LYS A 100 -3.18 14.46 9.18
C LYS A 100 -2.97 13.83 10.56
N LEU A 101 -3.45 12.61 10.75
CA LEU A 101 -3.36 11.90 12.03
C LEU A 101 -2.06 11.12 12.22
N PHE A 102 -1.47 10.63 11.12
CA PHE A 102 -0.36 9.67 11.15
C PHE A 102 0.84 10.07 10.29
N GLY A 103 0.68 11.00 9.35
CA GLY A 103 1.77 11.53 8.54
C GLY A 103 2.85 12.18 9.41
N GLY A 104 4.11 11.84 9.15
CA GLY A 104 5.23 12.36 9.91
C GLY A 104 5.56 11.60 11.21
N LYS A 105 4.78 10.57 11.59
CA LYS A 105 5.11 9.74 12.75
C LYS A 105 6.20 8.73 12.39
N PRO A 106 7.19 8.50 13.28
CA PRO A 106 8.19 7.46 13.08
C PRO A 106 7.54 6.07 13.04
N ASN A 107 8.00 5.22 12.13
CA ASN A 107 7.75 3.79 12.17
C ASN A 107 8.59 3.15 13.30
N GLU A 108 8.47 1.84 13.46
CA GLU A 108 9.19 1.02 14.44
C GLU A 108 10.72 1.10 14.39
N THR A 109 11.30 1.54 13.27
CA THR A 109 12.75 1.71 13.11
C THR A 109 13.19 3.13 13.48
N GLY A 110 12.25 3.95 13.99
CA GLY A 110 12.45 5.38 14.26
C GLY A 110 12.46 6.24 13.00
N ARG A 111 12.15 5.67 11.83
CA ARG A 111 12.16 6.40 10.54
C ARG A 111 10.77 6.93 10.22
N VAL A 112 10.69 8.20 9.85
CA VAL A 112 9.47 8.76 9.25
C VAL A 112 9.39 8.26 7.82
N VAL A 113 8.45 7.37 7.53
CA VAL A 113 8.19 6.91 6.16
C VAL A 113 7.37 8.00 5.46
N PRO A 114 7.90 8.66 4.42
CA PRO A 114 7.13 9.61 3.65
C PRO A 114 5.96 8.89 2.97
N VAL A 115 4.75 9.39 3.23
CA VAL A 115 3.52 8.96 2.58
C VAL A 115 2.96 10.14 1.80
N LYS A 116 2.72 9.98 0.49
CA LYS A 116 2.14 11.02 -0.37
C LYS A 116 0.90 10.48 -1.09
N LEU A 117 -0.14 11.30 -1.16
CA LEU A 117 -1.38 10.97 -1.85
C LEU A 117 -1.35 11.54 -3.26
N PHE A 118 -1.79 10.75 -4.22
CA PHE A 118 -1.85 11.15 -5.63
C PHE A 118 -3.25 10.92 -6.18
N ILE A 119 -3.64 11.78 -7.13
CA ILE A 119 -4.96 11.73 -7.78
C ILE A 119 -4.84 11.30 -9.25
N LYS A 120 -3.63 11.33 -9.81
CA LYS A 120 -3.31 10.90 -11.17
C LYS A 120 -2.09 9.98 -11.15
N ASN A 121 -2.13 8.92 -11.94
CA ASN A 121 -1.02 7.96 -12.07
C ASN A 121 0.30 8.66 -12.43
N LYS A 122 0.26 9.54 -13.43
CA LYS A 122 1.47 10.21 -13.93
C LYS A 122 2.20 11.03 -12.85
N GLU A 123 1.47 11.66 -11.94
CA GLU A 123 2.07 12.44 -10.85
C GLU A 123 2.63 11.56 -9.73
N ALA A 124 2.17 10.30 -9.63
CA ALA A 124 2.60 9.32 -8.63
C ALA A 124 3.87 8.54 -9.04
N GLU A 125 4.18 8.53 -10.34
CA GLU A 125 5.32 7.82 -10.93
C GLU A 125 6.56 8.71 -11.12
N GLU A 126 6.40 10.04 -11.05
CA GLU A 126 7.47 11.06 -11.08
C GLU A 126 8.04 11.35 -9.68
#